data_AF-A0A087U0P0-F1
#
_entry.id   AF-A0A087U0P0-F1
#
_cell.length_a   1.000
_cell.length_b   1.000
_cell.length_c   1.000
_cell.angle_alpha   90.00
_cell.angle_beta   90.00
_cell.angle_gamma   90.00
#
_symmetry.space_group_name_H-M   'P 1'
#
loop_
_entity.id
_entity.type
_entity.pdbx_description
1 polymer ?
#
loop_
_entity_poly.entity_id
_entity_poly.type
_entity_poly.pdbx_seq_one_letter_code
_entity_poly.pdbx_strand_id
1 'polypeptide(L)' 'MAGTSSISSVSIVAKALKSQGVQYAFGVVGIPVIEVATALQEVGIKYIGMRNEQAASYAAGAVGYLTKINAGHVTD' A
#
# COMPACT_ATOMS: atom_id res chain seq x y z
N MET A 1 3.42 31.71 -12.95
CA MET A 1 3.59 30.31 -13.39
C MET A 1 3.73 29.46 -12.14
N ALA A 2 2.68 28.77 -11.72
CA ALA A 2 2.75 27.84 -10.60
C ALA A 2 3.62 26.66 -11.05
N GLY A 3 4.77 26.48 -10.40
CA GLY A 3 5.66 25.36 -10.66
C GLY A 3 4.93 24.06 -10.36
N THR A 4 4.66 23.26 -11.39
CA THR A 4 4.26 21.88 -11.20
C THR A 4 5.50 21.14 -10.69
N SER A 5 5.66 21.10 -9.37
CA SER A 5 6.58 20.16 -8.72
C SER A 5 6.34 18.80 -9.36
N SER A 6 7.39 18.17 -9.90
CA SER A 6 7.27 16.85 -10.53
C SER A 6 6.83 15.83 -9.48
N ILE A 7 5.52 15.59 -9.38
CA ILE A 7 4.94 14.63 -8.45
C ILE A 7 5.04 13.26 -9.13
N SER A 8 5.77 12.33 -8.51
CA SER A 8 5.80 10.93 -8.93
C SER A 8 4.38 10.33 -8.85
N SER A 9 3.91 9.71 -9.94
CA SER A 9 2.62 9.03 -10.01
C SER A 9 2.49 7.93 -8.96
N VAL A 10 3.58 7.22 -8.66
CA VAL A 10 3.64 6.19 -7.60
C VAL A 10 3.38 6.81 -6.22
N SER A 11 3.92 8.00 -5.97
CA SER A 11 3.68 8.73 -4.71
C SER A 11 2.21 9.15 -4.56
N ILE A 12 1.53 9.51 -5.66
CA ILE A 12 0.10 9.83 -5.64
C ILE A 12 -0.71 8.60 -5.24
N VAL A 13 -0.43 7.45 -5.84
CA VAL A 13 -1.11 6.19 -5.52
C VAL A 13 -0.87 5.81 -4.05
N ALA A 14 0.36 5.91 -3.58
CA ALA A 14 0.70 5.61 -2.18
C ALA A 14 -0.09 6.50 -1.21
N LYS A 15 -0.15 7.81 -1.45
CA LYS A 15 -0.94 8.76 -0.64
C LYS A 15 -2.44 8.47 -0.71
N ALA A 16 -2.97 8.12 -1.88
CA ALA A 16 -4.38 7.78 -2.04
C ALA A 16 -4.75 6.51 -1.24
N LEU A 17 -3.91 5.46 -1.31
CA LEU A 17 -4.10 4.25 -0.51
C LEU A 17 -4.04 4.54 0.99
N LYS A 18 -3.08 5.38 1.41
CA LYS A 18 -2.97 5.79 2.82
C LYS A 18 -4.23 6.53 3.29
N SER A 19 -4.78 7.41 2.46
CA SER A 19 -6.02 8.14 2.75
C SER A 19 -7.24 7.23 2.87
N GLN A 20 -7.25 6.06 2.22
CA GLN A 20 -8.30 5.06 2.35
C GLN A 20 -8.11 4.16 3.58
N GLY A 21 -7.11 4.43 4.43
CA GLY A 21 -6.85 3.64 5.63
C GLY A 21 -6.05 2.35 5.37
N VAL A 22 -5.44 2.19 4.18
CA VAL A 22 -4.53 1.07 3.94
C VAL A 22 -3.31 1.21 4.85
N GLN A 23 -3.02 0.15 5.61
CA GLN A 23 -1.91 0.11 6.56
C GLN A 23 -0.83 -0.91 6.20
N TYR A 24 -1.19 -1.94 5.44
CA TYR A 24 -0.33 -3.06 5.11
C TYR A 24 -0.39 -3.36 3.61
N ALA A 25 0.77 -3.66 3.01
CA ALA A 25 0.90 -4.14 1.65
C ALA A 25 1.74 -5.42 1.65
N PHE A 26 1.36 -6.42 0.85
CA PHE A 26 2.02 -7.72 0.79
C PHE A 26 2.42 -8.01 -0.65
N GLY A 27 3.66 -8.44 -0.87
CA GLY A 27 4.12 -8.74 -2.22
C GLY A 27 5.53 -9.32 -2.27
N VAL A 28 5.92 -9.80 -3.44
CA VAL A 28 7.29 -10.26 -3.69
C VAL A 28 8.18 -9.06 -3.98
N VAL A 29 9.31 -8.94 -3.28
CA VAL A 29 10.28 -7.87 -3.53
C VAL A 29 11.04 -8.17 -4.82
N GLY A 30 10.98 -7.26 -5.79
CA GLY A 30 11.71 -7.35 -7.04
C GLY A 30 11.61 -6.07 -7.86
N ILE A 31 12.43 -5.93 -8.90
CA ILE A 31 12.27 -4.85 -9.89
C ILE A 31 11.05 -5.19 -10.75
N PRO A 32 10.06 -4.30 -10.97
CA PRO A 32 10.00 -2.87 -10.65
C PRO A 32 9.27 -2.51 -9.34
N VAL A 33 8.84 -3.50 -8.56
CA VAL A 33 8.03 -3.34 -7.34
C VAL A 33 8.75 -2.56 -6.24
N ILE A 34 10.10 -2.52 -6.24
CA ILE A 34 10.90 -1.77 -5.26
C ILE A 34 10.47 -0.30 -5.18
N GLU A 35 10.25 0.37 -6.32
CA GLU A 35 9.87 1.80 -6.31
C GLU A 35 8.52 2.02 -5.63
N VAL A 36 7.57 1.11 -5.86
CA VAL A 36 6.25 1.13 -5.22
C VAL A 36 6.36 0.84 -3.73
N ALA A 37 7.14 -0.17 -3.35
CA ALA A 37 7.35 -0.53 -1.95
C ALA A 37 7.96 0.63 -1.16
N THR A 38 8.96 1.31 -1.74
CA THR A 38 9.57 2.51 -1.15
C THR A 38 8.54 3.63 -0.96
N ALA A 39 7.77 3.96 -2.00
CA ALA A 39 6.76 5.02 -1.91
C ALA A 39 5.65 4.70 -0.90
N LEU A 40 5.23 3.43 -0.79
CA LEU A 40 4.29 2.96 0.22
C LEU A 40 4.87 3.13 1.64
N GLN A 41 6.14 2.78 1.83
CA GLN A 41 6.82 2.94 3.11
C GLN A 41 6.97 4.42 3.50
N GLU A 42 7.29 5.31 2.55
CA GLU A 42 7.40 6.76 2.77
C GLU A 42 6.11 7.40 3.30
N VAL A 43 4.93 6.90 2.88
CA VAL A 43 3.63 7.37 3.38
C VAL A 43 3.14 6.61 4.62
N GLY A 44 3.96 5.72 5.16
CA GLY A 44 3.66 4.94 6.37
C GLY A 44 2.73 3.75 6.14
N ILE A 45 2.77 3.14 4.96
CA ILE A 45 2.18 1.81 4.69
C ILE A 45 3.28 0.76 4.89
N LYS A 46 3.01 -0.26 5.71
CA LYS A 46 3.96 -1.34 5.99
C LYS A 46 3.96 -2.33 4.83
N TYR A 47 5.00 -2.25 4.00
CA TYR A 47 5.25 -3.25 2.96
C TYR A 47 5.92 -4.50 3.57
N ILE A 48 5.29 -5.67 3.41
CA ILE A 48 5.76 -6.96 3.92
C ILE A 48 6.16 -7.82 2.71
N GLY A 49 7.47 -8.05 2.60
CA GLY A 49 8.05 -8.87 1.54
C GLY A 49 7.76 -10.37 1.74
N MET A 50 7.27 -11.02 0.70
CA MET A 50 6.97 -12.45 0.63
C MET A 50 7.86 -13.15 -0.39
N ARG A 51 8.01 -14.47 -0.27
CA ARG A 51 8.83 -15.29 -1.20
C ARG A 51 8.08 -15.77 -2.45
N ASN A 52 6.75 -15.71 -2.43
CA ASN A 52 5.89 -16.03 -3.56
C ASN A 52 4.59 -15.21 -3.47
N GLU A 53 3.93 -15.04 -4.60
CA GLU A 53 2.72 -14.24 -4.76
C GLU A 53 1.51 -14.89 -4.07
N GLN A 54 1.47 -16.22 -4.00
CA GLN A 54 0.38 -16.95 -3.36
C GLN A 54 0.31 -16.65 -1.85
N ALA A 55 1.44 -16.70 -1.16
CA ALA A 55 1.57 -16.35 0.25
C ALA A 55 1.21 -14.88 0.52
N ALA A 56 1.58 -13.97 -0.40
CA ALA A 56 1.16 -12.58 -0.33
C ALA A 56 -0.37 -12.43 -0.39
N SER A 57 -1.04 -13.15 -1.30
CA SER A 57 -2.50 -13.16 -1.42
C SER A 57 -3.19 -13.70 -0.18
N TYR A 58 -2.73 -14.85 0.34
CA TYR A 58 -3.29 -15.42 1.57
C TYR A 58 -3.09 -14.51 2.78
N ALA A 59 -1.91 -13.90 2.92
CA ALA A 59 -1.63 -12.95 3.99
C ALA A 59 -2.51 -11.70 3.88
N ALA A 60 -2.67 -11.15 2.67
CA ALA A 60 -3.56 -10.01 2.43
C ALA A 60 -5.01 -10.33 2.78
N GLY A 61 -5.50 -11.53 2.43
CA GLY A 61 -6.84 -12.00 2.78
C GLY A 61 -7.02 -12.16 4.29
N ALA A 62 -6.09 -12.84 4.97
CA ALA A 62 -6.14 -13.04 6.42
C ALA A 62 -6.07 -11.72 7.19
N VAL A 63 -5.13 -10.84 6.83
CA VAL A 63 -5.02 -9.51 7.44
C VAL A 63 -6.26 -8.69 7.14
N GLY A 64 -6.78 -8.71 5.91
CA GLY A 64 -7.98 -7.98 5.55
C GLY A 64 -9.21 -8.39 6.36
N TYR A 65 -9.36 -9.69 6.60
CA TYR A 65 -10.40 -10.25 7.45
C TYR A 65 -10.24 -9.83 8.93
N LEU A 66 -9.03 -9.96 9.48
CA LEU A 66 -8.75 -9.66 10.88
C LEU A 66 -8.81 -8.15 11.20
N THR A 67 -8.35 -7.32 10.27
CA THR A 67 -8.27 -5.87 10.46
C THR A 67 -9.52 -5.14 10.02
N LYS A 68 -10.48 -5.82 9.38
CA LYS A 68 -11.72 -5.23 8.86
C LYS A 68 -11.46 -3.97 8.04
N ILE A 69 -10.41 -3.97 7.22
CA ILE A 69 -10.03 -2.81 6.39
C ILE A 69 -11.15 -2.28 5.48
N ASN A 70 -12.31 -2.97 5.39
CA ASN A 70 -13.50 -2.47 4.70
C ASN A 70 -14.86 -2.78 5.40
N ALA A 71 -14.92 -3.14 6.69
CA ALA A 71 -16.18 -3.63 7.30
C ALA A 71 -16.85 -2.71 8.34
N GLY A 72 -16.43 -1.46 8.53
CA GLY A 72 -17.14 -0.60 9.49
C GLY A 72 -16.53 0.75 9.82
N HIS A 73 -16.32 1.60 8.81
CA HIS A 73 -16.05 3.01 9.07
C HIS A 73 -16.84 3.89 8.09
N VAL A 74 -18.18 3.78 8.17
CA VAL A 74 -18.99 5.00 8.31
C VAL A 74 -18.73 5.46 9.74
N THR A 75 -17.85 6.43 9.91
CA THR A 75 -18.04 7.39 11.01
C THR A 75 -18.37 8.70 10.35
N ASP A 76 -19.38 9.33 10.93
CA ASP A 76 -19.94 10.64 10.63
C ASP A 76 -18.85 11.70 10.30
#